data_AF-A0A924Q8G6-F1
#
_entry.id   AF-A0A924Q8G6-F1
#
_cell.length_a   1.000
_cell.length_b   1.000
_cell.length_c   1.000
_cell.angle_alpha   90.00
_cell.angle_beta   90.00
_cell.angle_gamma   90.00
#
_symmetry.space_group_name_H-M   'P 1'
#
loop_
_entity.id
_entity.type
_entity.pdbx_description
1 polymer ?
#
loop_
_entity_poly.entity_id
_entity_poly.type
_entity_poly.pdbx_seq_one_letter_code
_entity_poly.pdbx_strand_id
1 'polypeptide(L)'
;MHIHILGICGTFMGGLAALAREAGHRVTGCDAGVYPPMSDQLRALDIGLIEGFSADQLALEPDMFVVGNVVSRARAADGSPKFPLMEAILDAGLPYTSGPQWLAEHVLQGRHVLAVAGTHGKTTTTAMLAWILEHAGLQPGFLVGGVPLNFGVSARLGAGKTFVIEADEYDTAFFDKRSKFVHYRPRTAVLNNLEFDHADIFNDLPAIERQFHHLLRTVPGTGRVVVNGLEESLTRVLHQGCWSEVRSFGAAVSDFTAQGEPHHFEVLQHGKPVATVEWALGGVHNQHNALAAIAAADHVGVPADIAARALGAFQNV
;
A
#
# COMPACT_ATOMS: atom_id res chain seq x y z
N MET A 1 -10.23 -19.80 -8.56
CA MET A 1 -11.26 -19.64 -7.51
C MET A 1 -12.22 -18.54 -7.91
N HIS A 2 -13.46 -18.62 -7.44
CA HIS A 2 -14.43 -17.54 -7.41
C HIS A 2 -14.37 -16.85 -6.05
N ILE A 3 -13.96 -15.58 -6.03
CA ILE A 3 -14.00 -14.74 -4.82
C ILE A 3 -15.16 -13.74 -4.90
N HIS A 4 -15.80 -13.49 -3.77
CA HIS A 4 -16.82 -12.45 -3.63
C HIS A 4 -16.38 -11.40 -2.62
N ILE A 5 -16.20 -10.15 -3.07
CA ILE A 5 -15.64 -9.07 -2.28
C ILE A 5 -16.76 -8.20 -1.69
N LEU A 6 -16.81 -8.08 -0.36
CA LEU A 6 -17.73 -7.17 0.32
C LEU A 6 -17.04 -5.81 0.56
N GLY A 7 -17.64 -4.72 0.07
CA GLY A 7 -17.03 -3.39 0.11
C GLY A 7 -16.01 -3.18 -1.01
N ILE A 8 -16.34 -3.62 -2.23
CA ILE A 8 -15.42 -3.68 -3.37
C ILE A 8 -15.07 -2.30 -3.96
N CYS A 9 -15.87 -1.26 -3.74
CA CYS A 9 -15.68 0.05 -4.36
C CYS A 9 -14.62 0.93 -3.67
N GLY A 10 -14.09 0.54 -2.52
CA GLY A 10 -12.96 1.25 -1.92
C GLY A 10 -11.68 1.07 -2.75
N THR A 11 -10.84 2.10 -2.88
CA THR A 11 -9.67 2.07 -3.80
C THR A 11 -8.76 0.86 -3.61
N PHE A 12 -8.45 0.50 -2.36
CA PHE A 12 -7.68 -0.70 -2.06
C PHE A 12 -8.39 -1.99 -2.51
N MET A 13 -9.69 -2.11 -2.24
CA MET A 13 -10.48 -3.30 -2.57
C MET A 13 -10.72 -3.42 -4.07
N GLY A 14 -10.92 -2.31 -4.77
CA GLY A 14 -11.01 -2.27 -6.24
C GLY A 14 -9.68 -2.65 -6.89
N GLY A 15 -8.55 -2.16 -6.37
CA GLY A 15 -7.22 -2.58 -6.79
C GLY A 15 -6.97 -4.06 -6.55
N LEU A 16 -7.35 -4.60 -5.38
CA LEU A 16 -7.30 -6.03 -5.08
C LEU A 16 -8.15 -6.84 -6.06
N ALA A 17 -9.36 -6.37 -6.38
CA ALA A 17 -10.25 -7.02 -7.34
C ALA A 17 -9.63 -7.07 -8.75
N ALA A 18 -9.00 -5.98 -9.19
CA ALA A 18 -8.28 -5.93 -10.46
C ALA A 18 -7.11 -6.92 -10.50
N LEU A 19 -6.29 -6.98 -9.44
CA LEU A 19 -5.20 -7.94 -9.31
C LEU A 19 -5.71 -9.40 -9.32
N ALA A 20 -6.82 -9.67 -8.64
CA ALA A 20 -7.43 -10.99 -8.61
C ALA A 20 -7.94 -11.41 -9.99
N ARG A 21 -8.55 -10.49 -10.76
CA ARG A 21 -8.95 -10.75 -12.14
C ARG A 21 -7.74 -11.02 -13.03
N GLU A 22 -6.70 -10.20 -12.94
CA GLU A 22 -5.46 -10.38 -13.72
C GLU A 22 -4.78 -11.71 -13.40
N ALA A 23 -4.84 -12.16 -12.14
CA ALA A 23 -4.35 -13.47 -11.70
C ALA A 23 -5.25 -14.66 -12.10
N GLY A 24 -6.35 -14.43 -12.83
CA GLY A 24 -7.22 -15.48 -13.37
C GLY A 24 -8.35 -15.93 -12.44
N HIS A 25 -8.62 -15.21 -11.36
CA HIS A 25 -9.78 -15.50 -10.50
C HIS A 25 -11.08 -15.02 -11.14
N ARG A 26 -12.18 -15.71 -10.84
CA ARG A 26 -13.53 -15.15 -11.03
C ARG A 26 -13.79 -14.21 -9.86
N VAL A 27 -14.13 -12.95 -10.14
CA VAL A 27 -14.37 -11.96 -9.09
C VAL A 27 -15.77 -11.40 -9.26
N THR A 28 -16.52 -11.41 -8.17
CA THR A 28 -17.72 -10.60 -8.00
C THR A 28 -17.58 -9.78 -6.72
N GLY A 29 -18.42 -8.77 -6.53
CA GLY A 29 -18.45 -8.04 -5.28
C GLY A 29 -19.69 -7.21 -5.10
N CYS A 30 -19.81 -6.65 -3.90
CA CYS A 30 -20.91 -5.79 -3.55
C CYS A 30 -20.45 -4.55 -2.79
N ASP A 31 -21.22 -3.47 -2.92
CA ASP A 31 -21.02 -2.26 -2.13
C ASP A 31 -22.31 -1.43 -2.04
N ALA A 32 -22.35 -0.47 -1.12
CA ALA A 32 -23.39 0.55 -1.09
C ALA A 32 -22.96 1.78 -1.90
N GLY A 33 -23.89 2.36 -2.64
CA GLY A 33 -23.62 3.54 -3.46
C GLY A 33 -22.63 3.21 -4.57
N VAL A 34 -22.98 2.30 -5.46
CA VAL A 34 -22.14 1.97 -6.62
C VAL A 34 -22.27 3.06 -7.68
N TYR A 35 -21.24 3.90 -7.83
CA TYR A 35 -21.20 4.97 -8.85
C TYR A 35 -19.84 5.07 -9.58
N PRO A 36 -19.76 5.71 -10.75
CA PRO A 36 -18.51 5.99 -11.46
C PRO A 36 -17.55 6.91 -10.67
N PRO A 37 -16.22 6.82 -10.83
CA PRO A 37 -15.51 6.04 -11.84
C PRO A 37 -15.25 4.58 -11.45
N MET A 38 -15.33 4.25 -10.15
CA MET A 38 -14.96 2.91 -9.67
C MET A 38 -15.85 1.81 -10.25
N SER A 39 -17.16 2.04 -10.33
CA SER A 39 -18.08 1.04 -10.88
C SER A 39 -17.82 0.73 -12.36
N ASP A 40 -17.44 1.74 -13.15
CA ASP A 40 -17.11 1.57 -14.57
C ASP A 40 -15.77 0.84 -14.74
N GLN A 41 -14.78 1.15 -13.91
CA GLN A 41 -13.49 0.45 -13.88
C GLN A 41 -13.67 -1.05 -13.58
N LEU A 42 -14.45 -1.39 -12.54
CA LEU A 42 -14.70 -2.79 -12.18
C LEU A 42 -15.46 -3.54 -13.29
N ARG A 43 -16.48 -2.91 -13.89
CA ARG A 43 -17.21 -3.51 -15.02
C ARG A 43 -16.33 -3.72 -16.25
N ALA A 44 -15.42 -2.79 -16.54
CA ALA A 44 -14.46 -2.93 -17.65
C ALA A 44 -13.52 -4.13 -17.48
N LEU A 45 -13.32 -4.59 -16.23
CA LEU A 45 -12.55 -5.80 -15.89
C LEU A 45 -13.42 -7.07 -15.81
N ASP A 46 -14.68 -7.00 -16.28
CA ASP A 46 -15.65 -8.08 -16.23
C ASP A 46 -15.87 -8.60 -14.79
N ILE A 47 -15.98 -7.66 -13.84
CA ILE A 47 -16.29 -7.94 -12.43
C ILE A 47 -17.78 -7.69 -12.20
N GLY A 48 -18.49 -8.75 -11.77
CA GLY A 48 -19.90 -8.65 -11.42
C GLY A 48 -20.10 -7.83 -10.14
N LEU A 49 -20.87 -6.75 -10.20
CA LEU A 49 -21.07 -5.80 -9.11
C LEU A 49 -22.54 -5.77 -8.68
N ILE A 50 -22.78 -5.94 -7.38
CA ILE A 50 -24.12 -5.98 -6.77
C ILE A 50 -24.27 -4.81 -5.81
N GLU A 51 -25.38 -4.06 -5.93
CA GLU A 51 -25.70 -2.97 -5.00
C GLU A 51 -26.22 -3.54 -3.68
N GLY A 52 -25.67 -3.05 -2.57
CA GLY A 52 -26.06 -3.43 -1.21
C GLY A 52 -25.51 -4.78 -0.74
N PHE A 53 -25.88 -5.14 0.50
CA PHE A 53 -25.33 -6.30 1.22
C PHE A 53 -26.41 -7.33 1.57
N SER A 54 -27.34 -7.62 0.65
CA SER A 54 -28.39 -8.65 0.87
C SER A 54 -27.80 -10.04 1.07
N ALA A 55 -28.41 -10.85 1.94
CA ALA A 55 -28.06 -12.24 2.18
C ALA A 55 -28.32 -13.16 0.98
N ASP A 56 -29.16 -12.76 0.02
CA ASP A 56 -29.45 -13.55 -1.20
C ASP A 56 -28.18 -13.81 -2.03
N GLN A 57 -27.15 -12.98 -1.83
CA GLN A 57 -25.84 -13.13 -2.49
C GLN A 57 -25.11 -14.41 -2.06
N LEU A 58 -25.55 -15.12 -1.01
CA LEU A 58 -25.04 -16.46 -0.69
C LEU A 58 -25.27 -17.47 -1.83
N ALA A 59 -26.31 -17.26 -2.66
CA ALA A 59 -26.58 -18.10 -3.84
C ALA A 59 -25.51 -17.99 -4.93
N LEU A 60 -24.56 -17.06 -4.82
CA LEU A 60 -23.38 -17.00 -5.69
C LEU A 60 -22.39 -18.14 -5.45
N GLU A 61 -22.44 -18.77 -4.26
CA GLU A 61 -21.58 -19.88 -3.84
C GLU A 61 -20.08 -19.65 -4.15
N PRO A 62 -19.48 -18.50 -3.74
CA PRO A 62 -18.06 -18.28 -3.97
C PRO A 62 -17.20 -19.23 -3.13
N ASP A 63 -15.99 -19.52 -3.61
CA ASP A 63 -15.00 -20.30 -2.85
C ASP A 63 -14.53 -19.54 -1.59
N MET A 64 -14.57 -18.21 -1.60
CA MET A 64 -14.09 -17.34 -0.53
C MET A 64 -14.80 -15.97 -0.56
N PHE A 65 -15.21 -15.50 0.62
CA PHE A 65 -15.60 -14.11 0.82
C PHE A 65 -14.41 -13.27 1.26
N VAL A 66 -14.16 -12.14 0.59
CA VAL A 66 -13.08 -11.21 0.96
C VAL A 66 -13.71 -9.95 1.53
N VAL A 67 -13.47 -9.70 2.82
CA VAL A 67 -14.17 -8.66 3.58
C VAL A 67 -13.33 -7.38 3.59
N GLY A 68 -13.88 -6.31 3.02
CA GLY A 68 -13.32 -4.96 3.09
C GLY A 68 -13.61 -4.26 4.42
N ASN A 69 -12.81 -3.24 4.74
CA ASN A 69 -12.84 -2.56 6.04
C ASN A 69 -14.16 -1.84 6.36
N VAL A 70 -14.98 -1.51 5.35
CA VAL A 70 -16.29 -0.86 5.55
C VAL A 70 -17.30 -1.78 6.26
N VAL A 71 -17.13 -3.09 6.14
CA VAL A 71 -18.05 -4.09 6.69
C VAL A 71 -17.84 -4.23 8.19
N SER A 72 -18.94 -4.25 8.94
CA SER A 72 -18.94 -4.48 10.39
C SER A 72 -20.17 -5.28 10.82
N ARG A 73 -20.27 -5.57 12.13
CA ARG A 73 -21.45 -6.18 12.75
C ARG A 73 -22.41 -5.15 13.37
N ALA A 74 -22.34 -3.90 12.93
CA ALA A 74 -23.21 -2.83 13.43
C ALA A 74 -24.68 -3.13 13.09
N ARG A 75 -25.58 -2.73 13.99
CA ARG A 75 -27.03 -2.81 13.79
C ARG A 75 -27.61 -1.43 13.47
N ALA A 76 -28.65 -1.40 12.65
CA ALA A 76 -29.47 -0.22 12.45
C ALA A 76 -30.32 0.08 13.69
N ALA A 77 -30.99 1.24 13.70
CA ALA A 77 -31.81 1.68 14.83
C ALA A 77 -32.98 0.72 15.14
N ASP A 78 -33.47 -0.01 14.14
CA ASP A 78 -34.52 -1.02 14.27
C ASP A 78 -33.98 -2.39 14.74
N GLY A 79 -32.67 -2.50 15.00
CA GLY A 79 -32.00 -3.72 15.44
C GLY A 79 -31.61 -4.68 14.32
N SER A 80 -31.94 -4.39 13.06
CA SER A 80 -31.53 -5.19 11.90
C SER A 80 -30.02 -5.05 11.64
N PRO A 81 -29.35 -6.06 11.07
CA PRO A 81 -27.94 -5.95 10.70
C PRO A 81 -27.73 -4.90 9.60
N LYS A 82 -26.76 -4.00 9.76
CA LYS A 82 -26.36 -3.05 8.71
C LYS A 82 -25.76 -3.77 7.49
N PHE A 83 -25.12 -4.91 7.72
CA PHE A 83 -24.52 -5.77 6.68
C PHE A 83 -25.10 -7.19 6.77
N PRO A 84 -26.35 -7.43 6.29
CA PRO A 84 -27.01 -8.72 6.40
C PRO A 84 -26.22 -9.90 5.82
N LEU A 85 -25.54 -9.68 4.69
CA LEU A 85 -24.67 -10.69 4.06
C LEU A 85 -23.56 -11.16 4.99
N MET A 86 -22.95 -10.26 5.78
CA MET A 86 -21.87 -10.64 6.70
C MET A 86 -22.39 -11.54 7.82
N GLU A 87 -23.55 -11.22 8.41
CA GLU A 87 -24.15 -12.09 9.43
C GLU A 87 -24.52 -13.46 8.84
N ALA A 88 -25.06 -13.49 7.61
CA ALA A 88 -25.39 -14.74 6.93
C ALA A 88 -24.15 -15.61 6.62
N ILE A 89 -23.03 -15.00 6.24
CA ILE A 89 -21.73 -15.69 6.05
C ILE A 89 -21.27 -16.33 7.36
N LEU A 90 -21.37 -15.60 8.48
CA LEU A 90 -20.98 -16.09 9.80
C LEU A 90 -21.88 -17.24 10.26
N ASP A 91 -23.20 -17.10 10.14
CA ASP A 91 -24.17 -18.11 10.57
C ASP A 91 -24.04 -19.41 9.77
N ALA A 92 -23.71 -19.32 8.48
CA ALA A 92 -23.48 -20.47 7.61
C ALA A 92 -22.08 -21.07 7.75
N GLY A 93 -21.16 -20.43 8.49
CA GLY A 93 -19.79 -20.90 8.66
C GLY A 93 -18.97 -20.92 7.35
N LEU A 94 -19.26 -20.01 6.43
CA LEU A 94 -18.62 -19.99 5.10
C LEU A 94 -17.19 -19.41 5.16
N PRO A 95 -16.29 -19.81 4.26
CA PRO A 95 -14.93 -19.29 4.23
C PRO A 95 -14.89 -17.78 3.99
N TYR A 96 -14.24 -17.04 4.89
CA TYR A 96 -13.99 -15.62 4.70
C TYR A 96 -12.60 -15.21 5.18
N THR A 97 -12.05 -14.15 4.58
CA THR A 97 -10.76 -13.55 4.96
C THR A 97 -10.80 -12.03 4.76
N SER A 98 -9.78 -11.32 5.24
CA SER A 98 -9.63 -9.88 5.00
C SER A 98 -8.97 -9.61 3.64
N GLY A 99 -9.20 -8.42 3.08
CA GLY A 99 -8.49 -7.98 1.87
C GLY A 99 -6.96 -8.06 1.98
N PRO A 100 -6.34 -7.45 3.02
CA PRO A 100 -4.89 -7.51 3.21
C PRO A 100 -4.33 -8.93 3.34
N GLN A 101 -5.03 -9.82 4.04
CA GLN A 101 -4.60 -11.22 4.17
C GLN A 101 -4.71 -11.96 2.84
N TRP A 102 -5.83 -11.80 2.12
CA TRP A 102 -5.99 -12.42 0.80
C TRP A 102 -4.89 -11.98 -0.16
N LEU A 103 -4.60 -10.67 -0.21
CA LEU A 103 -3.55 -10.09 -1.05
C LEU A 103 -2.17 -10.68 -0.69
N ALA A 104 -1.87 -10.80 0.60
CA ALA A 104 -0.62 -11.38 1.07
C ALA A 104 -0.43 -12.84 0.63
N GLU A 105 -1.49 -13.64 0.74
CA GLU A 105 -1.46 -15.08 0.43
C GLU A 105 -1.45 -15.38 -1.07
N HIS A 106 -2.14 -14.57 -1.88
CA HIS A 106 -2.39 -14.89 -3.30
C HIS A 106 -1.59 -14.05 -4.29
N VAL A 107 -1.09 -12.87 -3.89
CA VAL A 107 -0.39 -11.94 -4.79
C VAL A 107 1.04 -11.67 -4.33
N LEU A 108 1.23 -11.39 -3.04
CA LEU A 108 2.52 -10.94 -2.51
C LEU A 108 3.49 -12.10 -2.23
N GLN A 109 2.98 -13.32 -2.03
CA GLN A 109 3.81 -14.48 -1.71
C GLN A 109 4.90 -14.70 -2.79
N GLY A 110 6.15 -14.85 -2.35
CA GLY A 110 7.29 -15.11 -3.23
C GLY A 110 7.83 -13.88 -3.96
N ARG A 111 7.22 -12.70 -3.79
CA ARG A 111 7.69 -11.44 -4.37
C ARG A 111 8.61 -10.69 -3.41
N HIS A 112 9.47 -9.84 -3.98
CA HIS A 112 10.19 -8.81 -3.21
C HIS A 112 9.25 -7.63 -3.02
N VAL A 113 8.49 -7.65 -1.93
CA VAL A 113 7.54 -6.58 -1.61
C VAL A 113 8.29 -5.34 -1.09
N LEU A 114 8.01 -4.19 -1.70
CA LEU A 114 8.43 -2.87 -1.26
C LEU A 114 7.21 -2.12 -0.74
N ALA A 115 7.10 -1.99 0.58
CA ALA A 115 5.95 -1.38 1.23
C ALA A 115 6.27 0.04 1.70
N VAL A 116 5.42 1.00 1.35
CA VAL A 116 5.61 2.42 1.70
C VAL A 116 4.60 2.83 2.76
N ALA A 117 5.08 3.00 3.98
CA ALA A 117 4.31 3.39 5.15
C ALA A 117 4.60 4.83 5.58
N GLY A 118 3.66 5.43 6.30
CA GLY A 118 3.79 6.76 6.90
C GLY A 118 2.47 7.52 6.86
N THR A 119 2.29 8.54 7.69
CA THR A 119 1.02 9.30 7.74
C THR A 119 0.73 9.99 6.41
N HIS A 120 1.74 10.63 5.81
CA HIS A 120 1.65 11.41 4.58
C HIS A 120 2.62 10.92 3.49
N GLY A 121 2.28 11.20 2.22
CA GLY A 121 3.15 10.96 1.08
C GLY A 121 3.24 9.50 0.61
N LYS A 122 2.51 8.56 1.26
CA LYS A 122 2.46 7.13 0.87
C LYS A 122 2.19 6.97 -0.62
N THR A 123 1.14 7.62 -1.12
CA THR A 123 0.69 7.47 -2.51
C THR A 123 1.71 7.98 -3.51
N THR A 124 2.22 9.19 -3.31
CA THR A 124 3.23 9.78 -4.18
C THR A 124 4.53 8.96 -4.17
N THR A 125 5.03 8.57 -2.99
CA THR A 125 6.27 7.77 -2.87
C THR A 125 6.11 6.38 -3.46
N THR A 126 4.94 5.73 -3.29
CA THR A 126 4.64 4.42 -3.91
C THR A 126 4.61 4.53 -5.43
N ALA A 127 3.97 5.57 -5.97
CA ALA A 127 3.93 5.82 -7.41
C ALA A 127 5.33 6.13 -7.99
N MET A 128 6.12 6.97 -7.32
CA MET A 128 7.52 7.25 -7.69
C MET A 128 8.36 5.97 -7.69
N LEU A 129 8.25 5.15 -6.65
CA LEU A 129 8.99 3.90 -6.54
C LEU A 129 8.58 2.91 -7.64
N ALA A 130 7.27 2.71 -7.86
CA ALA A 130 6.78 1.87 -8.95
C ALA A 130 7.29 2.36 -10.32
N TRP A 131 7.30 3.68 -10.55
CA TRP A 131 7.81 4.27 -11.78
C TRP A 131 9.32 4.09 -11.96
N ILE A 132 10.12 4.26 -10.91
CA ILE A 132 11.56 3.98 -10.93
C ILE A 132 11.82 2.53 -11.33
N LEU A 133 11.11 1.57 -10.73
CA LEU A 133 11.29 0.15 -11.03
C LEU A 133 10.83 -0.21 -12.45
N GLU A 134 9.74 0.40 -12.93
CA GLU A 134 9.28 0.23 -14.33
C GLU A 134 10.34 0.77 -15.32
N HIS A 135 10.83 1.99 -15.09
CA HIS A 135 11.83 2.62 -15.94
C HIS A 135 13.15 1.84 -15.97
N ALA A 136 13.50 1.19 -14.86
CA ALA A 136 14.64 0.28 -14.77
C ALA A 136 14.41 -1.09 -15.44
N GLY A 137 13.23 -1.32 -16.03
CA GLY A 137 12.88 -2.55 -16.74
C GLY A 137 12.52 -3.72 -15.83
N LEU A 138 12.24 -3.48 -14.53
CA LEU A 138 11.94 -4.55 -13.56
C LEU A 138 10.49 -5.01 -13.59
N GLN A 139 9.62 -4.34 -14.36
CA GLN A 139 8.20 -4.70 -14.56
C GLN A 139 7.44 -4.97 -13.25
N PRO A 140 7.48 -4.04 -12.28
CA PRO A 140 6.88 -4.23 -10.96
C PRO A 140 5.36 -4.47 -11.06
N GLY A 141 4.87 -5.33 -10.17
CA GLY A 141 3.49 -5.25 -9.71
C GLY A 141 3.34 -4.07 -8.75
N PHE A 142 2.13 -3.52 -8.65
CA PHE A 142 1.86 -2.49 -7.67
C PHE A 142 0.38 -2.42 -7.26
N LEU A 143 0.14 -1.83 -6.09
CA LEU A 143 -1.16 -1.37 -5.63
C LEU A 143 -0.99 -0.01 -4.95
N VAL A 144 -1.58 1.02 -5.57
CA VAL A 144 -1.51 2.43 -5.18
C VAL A 144 -2.94 2.90 -4.86
N GLY A 145 -3.10 3.72 -3.81
CA GLY A 145 -4.35 4.34 -3.36
C GLY A 145 -4.86 5.47 -4.26
N GLY A 146 -4.19 5.72 -5.39
CA GLY A 146 -4.57 6.62 -6.47
C GLY A 146 -4.16 6.02 -7.82
N VAL A 147 -4.37 6.75 -8.92
CA VAL A 147 -4.04 6.28 -10.28
C VAL A 147 -2.80 7.02 -10.78
N PRO A 148 -1.58 6.47 -10.65
CA PRO A 148 -0.39 7.13 -11.18
C PRO A 148 -0.56 7.45 -12.66
N LEU A 149 -0.32 8.71 -13.04
CA LEU A 149 -0.53 9.18 -14.41
C LEU A 149 0.38 8.47 -15.42
N ASN A 150 1.57 8.04 -14.96
CA ASN A 150 2.51 7.25 -15.76
C ASN A 150 1.98 5.85 -16.15
N PHE A 151 1.00 5.29 -15.41
CA PHE A 151 0.47 3.94 -15.64
C PHE A 151 -0.99 3.91 -16.09
N GLY A 152 -1.81 4.89 -15.69
CA GLY A 152 -3.25 4.95 -16.00
C GLY A 152 -4.11 3.92 -15.24
N VAL A 153 -3.52 3.12 -14.35
CA VAL A 153 -4.19 2.16 -13.47
C VAL A 153 -3.63 2.25 -12.05
N SER A 154 -4.44 1.97 -11.04
CA SER A 154 -4.04 2.01 -9.62
C SER A 154 -3.41 0.70 -9.14
N ALA A 155 -3.65 -0.42 -9.83
CA ALA A 155 -3.07 -1.71 -9.52
C ALA A 155 -2.75 -2.50 -10.77
N ARG A 156 -1.66 -3.27 -10.72
CA ARG A 156 -1.20 -4.16 -11.79
C ARG A 156 -0.42 -5.32 -11.17
N LEU A 157 -0.63 -6.53 -11.65
CA LEU A 157 0.04 -7.72 -11.12
C LEU A 157 1.54 -7.67 -11.43
N GLY A 158 1.91 -7.25 -12.63
CA GLY A 158 3.28 -7.16 -13.10
C GLY A 158 3.93 -8.52 -13.33
N ALA A 159 4.91 -8.56 -14.23
CA ALA A 159 5.63 -9.78 -14.61
C ALA A 159 6.95 -9.98 -13.84
N GLY A 160 7.43 -8.93 -13.18
CA GLY A 160 8.65 -8.95 -12.39
C GLY A 160 8.50 -9.57 -11.00
N LYS A 161 9.62 -9.65 -10.28
CA LYS A 161 9.67 -10.18 -8.90
C LYS A 161 9.27 -9.14 -7.86
N THR A 162 9.31 -7.85 -8.21
CA THR A 162 9.02 -6.76 -7.27
C THR A 162 7.52 -6.47 -7.22
N PHE A 163 7.06 -6.08 -6.03
CA PHE A 163 5.70 -5.58 -5.84
C PHE A 163 5.72 -4.35 -4.95
N VAL A 164 5.23 -3.21 -5.43
CA VAL A 164 5.22 -1.95 -4.68
C VAL A 164 3.83 -1.69 -4.12
N ILE A 165 3.71 -1.46 -2.82
CA ILE A 165 2.40 -1.33 -2.17
C ILE A 165 2.38 -0.21 -1.13
N GLU A 166 1.28 0.54 -1.08
CA GLU A 166 1.00 1.43 0.03
C GLU A 166 0.71 0.65 1.31
N ALA A 167 1.54 0.87 2.33
CA ALA A 167 1.38 0.32 3.66
C ALA A 167 0.55 1.25 4.54
N ASP A 168 -0.76 1.05 4.47
CA ASP A 168 -1.76 1.78 5.24
C ASP A 168 -1.87 1.26 6.69
N GLU A 169 -1.92 2.19 7.63
CA GLU A 169 -2.00 2.01 9.07
C GLU A 169 -3.42 1.71 9.58
N TYR A 170 -4.45 1.89 8.77
CA TYR A 170 -5.84 1.58 9.14
C TYR A 170 -6.05 0.10 9.47
N ASP A 171 -7.13 -0.20 10.22
CA ASP A 171 -7.57 -1.56 10.53
C ASP A 171 -7.66 -2.45 9.28
N THR A 172 -7.36 -3.74 9.47
CA THR A 172 -7.43 -4.76 8.42
C THR A 172 -8.87 -5.14 8.08
N ALA A 173 -9.68 -5.40 9.10
CA ALA A 173 -11.11 -5.71 9.00
C ALA A 173 -11.77 -5.58 10.38
N PHE A 174 -13.09 -5.70 10.47
CA PHE A 174 -13.76 -5.65 11.79
C PHE A 174 -13.28 -6.75 12.76
N PHE A 175 -12.78 -7.87 12.25
CA PHE A 175 -12.25 -9.01 13.01
C PHE A 175 -10.72 -9.02 13.15
N ASP A 176 -10.00 -8.05 12.56
CA ASP A 176 -8.56 -7.90 12.71
C ASP A 176 -8.19 -6.42 12.87
N LYS A 177 -7.87 -6.04 14.10
CA LYS A 177 -7.54 -4.67 14.55
C LYS A 177 -6.08 -4.29 14.37
N ARG A 178 -5.30 -5.09 13.65
CA ARG A 178 -3.94 -4.75 13.27
C ARG A 178 -3.96 -3.96 11.98
N SER A 179 -2.98 -3.09 11.80
CA SER A 179 -2.80 -2.34 10.56
C SER A 179 -2.61 -3.25 9.36
N LYS A 180 -3.18 -2.89 8.20
CA LYS A 180 -3.12 -3.72 6.95
C LYS A 180 -1.71 -4.19 6.61
N PHE A 181 -0.72 -3.32 6.81
CA PHE A 181 0.66 -3.60 6.43
C PHE A 181 1.31 -4.79 7.16
N VAL A 182 0.77 -5.26 8.30
CA VAL A 182 1.37 -6.41 9.02
C VAL A 182 1.24 -7.70 8.21
N HIS A 183 0.34 -7.72 7.24
CA HIS A 183 0.14 -8.84 6.33
C HIS A 183 1.16 -8.84 5.19
N TYR A 184 1.72 -7.69 4.80
CA TYR A 184 2.47 -7.55 3.56
C TYR A 184 3.88 -8.13 3.60
N ARG A 185 4.45 -8.35 4.80
CA ARG A 185 5.78 -8.95 5.03
C ARG A 185 6.85 -8.40 4.07
N PRO A 186 7.06 -7.06 4.04
CA PRO A 186 7.94 -6.46 3.06
C PRO A 186 9.38 -6.89 3.23
N ARG A 187 10.09 -6.97 2.10
CA ARG A 187 11.55 -7.11 2.09
C ARG A 187 12.23 -5.73 2.07
N THR A 188 11.53 -4.70 1.59
CA THR A 188 11.91 -3.29 1.72
C THR A 188 10.75 -2.53 2.35
N ALA A 189 10.92 -1.97 3.54
CA ALA A 189 9.91 -1.11 4.16
C ALA A 189 10.39 0.33 4.15
N VAL A 190 9.58 1.25 3.63
CA VAL A 190 9.83 2.70 3.72
C VAL A 190 8.95 3.26 4.84
N LEU A 191 9.54 3.99 5.77
CA LEU A 191 8.87 4.71 6.84
C LEU A 191 9.04 6.21 6.59
N ASN A 192 8.01 6.85 6.03
CA ASN A 192 8.09 8.18 5.45
C ASN A 192 8.00 9.30 6.49
N ASN A 193 7.02 9.21 7.39
CA ASN A 193 6.76 10.10 8.52
C ASN A 193 5.76 9.41 9.45
N LEU A 194 5.63 9.90 10.69
CA LEU A 194 4.70 9.31 11.65
C LEU A 194 4.17 10.35 12.63
N GLU A 195 2.94 10.78 12.38
CA GLU A 195 2.18 11.77 13.13
C GLU A 195 0.83 11.22 13.59
N PHE A 196 0.23 11.86 14.59
CA PHE A 196 -1.08 11.49 15.11
C PHE A 196 -2.19 12.19 14.31
N ASP A 197 -2.61 11.59 13.19
CA ASP A 197 -3.64 12.14 12.28
C ASP A 197 -4.93 11.28 12.24
N HIS A 198 -4.89 10.06 12.80
CA HIS A 198 -5.97 9.08 12.76
C HIS A 198 -6.61 8.86 14.14
N ALA A 199 -7.09 9.93 14.74
CA ALA A 199 -7.71 9.91 16.09
C ALA A 199 -9.02 9.10 16.16
N ASP A 200 -9.61 8.76 15.02
CA ASP A 200 -10.79 7.90 14.89
C ASP A 200 -10.47 6.40 15.10
N ILE A 201 -9.20 6.00 14.92
CA ILE A 201 -8.75 4.61 14.96
C ILE A 201 -7.74 4.37 16.08
N PHE A 202 -6.87 5.34 16.33
CA PHE A 202 -5.82 5.24 17.33
C PHE A 202 -6.08 6.20 18.49
N ASN A 203 -5.84 5.71 19.70
CA ASN A 203 -6.01 6.51 20.92
C ASN A 203 -4.92 7.58 21.07
N ASP A 204 -3.71 7.29 20.58
CA ASP A 204 -2.53 8.12 20.74
C ASP A 204 -1.42 7.73 19.73
N LEU A 205 -0.36 8.54 19.67
CA LEU A 205 0.82 8.27 18.82
C LEU A 205 1.54 6.95 19.19
N PRO A 206 1.77 6.59 20.46
CA PRO A 206 2.35 5.30 20.84
C PRO A 206 1.59 4.08 20.30
N ALA A 207 0.26 4.16 20.15
CA ALA A 207 -0.51 3.09 19.51
C ALA A 207 -0.15 2.91 18.03
N ILE A 208 0.08 4.01 17.29
CA ILE A 208 0.52 3.97 15.89
C ILE A 208 1.97 3.48 15.80
N GLU A 209 2.86 3.98 16.68
CA GLU A 209 4.26 3.53 16.79
C GLU A 209 4.34 2.01 17.01
N ARG A 210 3.43 1.44 17.81
CA ARG A 210 3.35 -0.02 18.01
C ARG A 210 3.01 -0.78 16.73
N GLN A 211 2.10 -0.26 15.91
CA GLN A 211 1.79 -0.89 14.62
C GLN A 211 2.99 -0.81 13.67
N PHE A 212 3.67 0.32 13.59
CA PHE A 212 4.91 0.45 12.81
C PHE A 212 5.99 -0.50 13.33
N HIS A 213 6.10 -0.70 14.64
CA HIS A 213 7.01 -1.71 15.19
C HIS A 213 6.58 -3.15 14.82
N HIS A 214 5.27 -3.45 14.77
CA HIS A 214 4.78 -4.73 14.23
C HIS A 214 5.15 -4.91 12.76
N LEU A 215 5.13 -3.86 11.93
CA LEU A 215 5.65 -3.92 10.55
C LEU A 215 7.12 -4.31 10.55
N LEU A 216 7.96 -3.65 11.36
CA LEU A 216 9.40 -3.95 11.44
C LEU A 216 9.71 -5.39 11.82
N ARG A 217 8.90 -6.00 12.69
CA ARG A 217 9.01 -7.43 13.06
C ARG A 217 8.80 -8.38 11.89
N THR A 218 8.16 -7.94 10.82
CA THR A 218 7.92 -8.76 9.62
C THR A 218 8.98 -8.60 8.54
N VAL A 219 9.89 -7.63 8.69
CA VAL A 219 11.00 -7.43 7.74
C VAL A 219 12.12 -8.43 8.05
N PRO A 220 12.56 -9.25 7.08
CA PRO A 220 13.58 -10.27 7.32
C PRO A 220 14.95 -9.63 7.57
N GLY A 221 15.87 -10.36 8.22
CA GLY A 221 17.22 -9.84 8.48
C GLY A 221 18.05 -9.53 7.23
N THR A 222 17.71 -10.12 6.08
CA THR A 222 18.28 -9.75 4.76
C THR A 222 17.49 -8.67 4.04
N GLY A 223 16.51 -8.06 4.70
CA GLY A 223 15.69 -6.97 4.18
C GLY A 223 16.26 -5.61 4.56
N ARG A 224 15.54 -4.55 4.17
CA ARG A 224 15.92 -3.16 4.45
C ARG A 224 14.74 -2.34 4.95
N VAL A 225 15.03 -1.48 5.91
CA VAL A 225 14.15 -0.41 6.39
C VAL A 225 14.74 0.92 5.94
N VAL A 226 14.00 1.66 5.11
CA VAL A 226 14.32 3.02 4.68
C VAL A 226 13.52 3.98 5.54
N VAL A 227 14.18 4.83 6.33
CA VAL A 227 13.54 5.63 7.38
C VAL A 227 13.86 7.12 7.23
N ASN A 228 12.86 7.97 7.44
CA ASN A 228 13.08 9.41 7.50
C ASN A 228 13.86 9.78 8.76
N GLY A 229 15.04 10.38 8.58
CA GLY A 229 15.95 10.78 9.66
C GLY A 229 15.55 12.07 10.39
N LEU A 230 14.49 12.76 9.95
CA LEU A 230 13.97 13.98 10.58
C LEU A 230 12.90 13.69 11.64
N GLU A 231 12.49 12.43 11.80
CA GLU A 231 11.32 12.03 12.58
C GLU A 231 11.69 11.35 13.90
N GLU A 232 11.42 12.04 15.02
CA GLU A 232 11.68 11.49 16.36
C GLU A 232 10.78 10.27 16.66
N SER A 233 9.53 10.28 16.18
CA SER A 233 8.59 9.16 16.30
C SER A 233 9.12 7.89 15.65
N LEU A 234 9.67 7.98 14.44
CA LEU A 234 10.29 6.85 13.77
C LEU A 234 11.57 6.39 14.47
N THR A 235 12.32 7.32 15.08
CA THR A 235 13.48 6.98 15.93
C THR A 235 13.02 6.14 17.13
N ARG A 236 11.93 6.51 17.81
CA ARG A 236 11.35 5.71 18.91
C ARG A 236 10.88 4.33 18.43
N VAL A 237 10.26 4.23 17.26
CA VAL A 237 9.87 2.94 16.66
C VAL A 237 11.09 2.02 16.45
N LEU A 238 12.20 2.54 15.91
CA LEU A 238 13.42 1.77 15.72
C LEU A 238 14.04 1.32 17.05
N HIS A 239 13.99 2.17 18.09
CA HIS A 239 14.50 1.82 19.43
C HIS A 239 13.73 0.68 20.11
N GLN A 240 12.47 0.42 19.72
CA GLN A 240 11.73 -0.76 20.18
C GLN A 240 12.32 -2.07 19.63
N GLY A 241 13.07 -2.00 18.51
CA GLY A 241 13.79 -3.10 17.91
C GLY A 241 13.71 -3.10 16.39
N CYS A 242 14.84 -3.32 15.73
CA CYS A 242 14.95 -3.53 14.29
C CYS A 242 16.01 -4.61 14.01
N TRP A 243 15.69 -5.57 13.13
CA TRP A 243 16.53 -6.73 12.83
C TRP A 243 17.04 -6.74 11.39
N SER A 244 16.77 -5.68 10.63
CA SER A 244 17.08 -5.52 9.22
C SER A 244 18.13 -4.42 9.01
N GLU A 245 18.70 -4.35 7.81
CA GLU A 245 19.52 -3.21 7.43
C GLU A 245 18.69 -1.92 7.48
N VAL A 246 19.23 -0.85 8.07
CA VAL A 246 18.60 0.47 8.07
C VAL A 246 19.33 1.38 7.08
N ARG A 247 18.56 2.14 6.30
CA ARG A 247 19.02 3.29 5.53
C ARG A 247 18.17 4.50 5.84
N SER A 248 18.80 5.61 6.13
CA SER A 248 18.15 6.86 6.51
C SER A 248 18.08 7.84 5.34
N PHE A 249 17.09 8.72 5.33
CA PHE A 249 17.01 9.82 4.37
C PHE A 249 16.54 11.14 4.99
N GLY A 250 16.85 12.26 4.32
CA GLY A 250 16.29 13.59 4.61
C GLY A 250 17.15 14.44 5.56
N ALA A 251 17.52 13.93 6.74
CA ALA A 251 18.37 14.67 7.67
C ALA A 251 19.82 14.79 7.15
N ALA A 252 20.55 15.85 7.52
CA ALA A 252 21.90 16.12 7.03
C ALA A 252 22.92 14.99 7.25
N VAL A 253 22.71 14.17 8.29
CA VAL A 253 23.56 13.02 8.64
C VAL A 253 23.03 11.69 8.10
N SER A 254 21.98 11.72 7.28
CA SER A 254 21.37 10.52 6.72
C SER A 254 22.20 9.91 5.60
N ASP A 255 21.92 8.64 5.30
CA ASP A 255 22.59 7.93 4.20
C ASP A 255 22.24 8.53 2.84
N PHE A 256 21.00 9.00 2.67
CA PHE A 256 20.53 9.68 1.47
C PHE A 256 20.08 11.12 1.79
N THR A 257 20.71 12.10 1.16
CA THR A 257 20.36 13.51 1.33
C THR A 257 20.20 14.21 -0.01
N ALA A 258 19.55 15.37 0.01
CA ALA A 258 19.38 16.22 -1.16
C ALA A 258 20.10 17.55 -0.96
N GLN A 259 20.74 18.04 -2.02
CA GLN A 259 21.36 19.36 -2.06
C GLN A 259 20.87 20.12 -3.29
N GLY A 260 20.26 21.29 -3.09
CA GLY A 260 19.68 22.10 -4.16
C GLY A 260 18.18 22.36 -3.95
N GLU A 261 17.56 22.97 -4.96
CA GLU A 261 16.14 23.33 -4.91
C GLU A 261 15.24 22.11 -5.11
N PRO A 262 13.99 22.09 -4.58
CA PRO A 262 13.13 20.90 -4.69
C PRO A 262 12.82 20.43 -6.11
N HIS A 263 12.94 21.30 -7.12
CA HIS A 263 12.72 20.95 -8.53
C HIS A 263 14.01 20.54 -9.26
N HIS A 264 15.19 20.80 -8.67
CA HIS A 264 16.50 20.48 -9.23
C HIS A 264 17.53 20.32 -8.10
N PHE A 265 17.89 19.07 -7.79
CA PHE A 265 18.78 18.75 -6.66
C PHE A 265 19.71 17.57 -6.96
N GLU A 266 20.89 17.62 -6.35
CA GLU A 266 21.80 16.49 -6.27
C GLU A 266 21.31 15.53 -5.18
N VAL A 267 21.35 14.23 -5.49
CA VAL A 267 21.16 13.15 -4.52
C VAL A 267 22.54 12.73 -4.06
N LEU A 268 22.76 12.79 -2.75
CA LEU A 268 24.00 12.38 -2.13
C LEU A 268 23.79 11.06 -1.39
N GLN A 269 24.72 10.13 -1.57
CA GLN A 269 24.79 8.89 -0.79
C GLN A 269 26.04 8.94 0.10
N HIS A 270 25.85 8.93 1.41
CA HIS A 270 26.93 9.15 2.40
C HIS A 270 27.75 10.42 2.11
N GLY A 271 27.08 11.52 1.76
CA GLY A 271 27.70 12.80 1.44
C GLY A 271 28.44 12.88 0.09
N LYS A 272 28.35 11.84 -0.76
CA LYS A 272 28.91 11.86 -2.12
C LYS A 272 27.79 12.00 -3.15
N PRO A 273 27.86 12.94 -4.11
CA PRO A 273 26.89 13.02 -5.19
C PRO A 273 26.85 11.72 -6.00
N VAL A 274 25.66 11.16 -6.20
CA VAL A 274 25.44 9.92 -6.98
C VAL A 274 24.47 10.10 -8.14
N ALA A 275 23.63 11.14 -8.12
CA ALA A 275 22.68 11.46 -9.17
C ALA A 275 22.20 12.91 -9.08
N THR A 276 21.54 13.39 -10.12
CA THR A 276 20.84 14.69 -10.14
C THR A 276 19.41 14.46 -10.58
N VAL A 277 18.45 14.92 -9.79
CA VAL A 277 17.02 14.90 -10.13
C VAL A 277 16.64 16.29 -10.64
N GLU A 278 16.06 16.32 -11.84
CA GLU A 278 15.46 17.51 -12.44
C GLU A 278 14.06 17.12 -12.92
N TRP A 279 13.02 17.79 -12.41
CA TRP A 279 11.63 17.45 -12.68
C TRP A 279 10.71 18.68 -12.57
N ALA A 280 9.43 18.51 -12.93
CA ALA A 280 8.43 19.58 -12.84
C ALA A 280 7.82 19.73 -11.44
N LEU A 281 8.09 18.82 -10.51
CA LEU A 281 7.52 18.85 -9.17
C LEU A 281 8.27 19.85 -8.27
N GLY A 282 7.53 20.48 -7.36
CA GLY A 282 8.07 21.37 -6.34
C GLY A 282 7.80 20.87 -4.92
N GLY A 283 8.36 21.57 -3.93
CA GLY A 283 8.13 21.32 -2.51
C GLY A 283 9.09 20.29 -1.90
N VAL A 284 9.60 20.61 -0.70
CA VAL A 284 10.56 19.77 0.04
C VAL A 284 10.00 18.38 0.35
N HIS A 285 8.69 18.24 0.56
CA HIS A 285 8.05 16.94 0.78
C HIS A 285 8.21 16.00 -0.43
N ASN A 286 8.13 16.52 -1.67
CA ASN A 286 8.37 15.70 -2.87
C ASN A 286 9.84 15.33 -3.00
N GLN A 287 10.76 16.23 -2.66
CA GLN A 287 12.18 15.91 -2.61
C GLN A 287 12.48 14.77 -1.60
N HIS A 288 11.85 14.78 -0.42
CA HIS A 288 11.96 13.69 0.55
C HIS A 288 11.32 12.38 0.04
N ASN A 289 10.16 12.45 -0.60
CA ASN A 289 9.53 11.28 -1.24
C ASN A 289 10.45 10.66 -2.30
N ALA A 290 11.14 11.48 -3.10
CA ALA A 290 12.14 11.03 -4.06
C ALA A 290 13.33 10.35 -3.39
N LEU A 291 13.90 10.93 -2.31
CA LEU A 291 15.00 10.29 -1.57
C LEU A 291 14.57 8.92 -1.02
N ALA A 292 13.37 8.83 -0.45
CA ALA A 292 12.81 7.58 0.07
C ALA A 292 12.66 6.53 -1.04
N ALA A 293 12.11 6.92 -2.20
CA ALA A 293 11.93 6.04 -3.34
C ALA A 293 13.28 5.58 -3.94
N ILE A 294 14.27 6.48 -4.07
CA ILE A 294 15.62 6.13 -4.53
C ILE A 294 16.30 5.16 -3.58
N ALA A 295 16.26 5.43 -2.26
CA ALA A 295 16.85 4.55 -1.25
C ALA A 295 16.21 3.16 -1.20
N ALA A 296 14.90 3.07 -1.50
CA ALA A 296 14.18 1.81 -1.63
C ALA A 296 14.55 1.06 -2.92
N ALA A 297 14.65 1.77 -4.05
CA ALA A 297 15.03 1.19 -5.34
C ALA A 297 16.49 0.68 -5.36
N ASP A 298 17.39 1.37 -4.66
CA ASP A 298 18.78 0.93 -4.44
C ASP A 298 18.86 -0.47 -3.83
N HIS A 299 17.92 -0.83 -2.92
CA HIS A 299 17.89 -2.15 -2.29
C HIS A 299 17.66 -3.30 -3.28
N VAL A 300 16.96 -3.03 -4.39
CA VAL A 300 16.73 -4.00 -5.47
C VAL A 300 17.70 -3.82 -6.64
N GLY A 301 18.76 -3.02 -6.44
CA GLY A 301 19.86 -2.86 -7.37
C GLY A 301 19.63 -1.84 -8.48
N VAL A 302 18.66 -0.94 -8.35
CA VAL A 302 18.47 0.16 -9.31
C VAL A 302 19.50 1.26 -9.01
N PRO A 303 20.39 1.60 -9.97
CA PRO A 303 21.34 2.69 -9.79
C PRO A 303 20.66 4.04 -9.57
N ALA A 304 21.24 4.89 -8.72
CA ALA A 304 20.67 6.19 -8.38
C ALA A 304 20.47 7.11 -9.60
N ASP A 305 21.35 7.04 -10.60
CA ASP A 305 21.24 7.81 -11.83
C ASP A 305 20.07 7.35 -12.72
N ILE A 306 19.79 6.04 -12.76
CA ILE A 306 18.60 5.47 -13.42
C ILE A 306 17.34 5.93 -12.70
N ALA A 307 17.33 5.86 -11.36
CA ALA A 307 16.20 6.30 -10.56
C ALA A 307 15.92 7.80 -10.73
N ALA A 308 16.96 8.64 -10.75
CA ALA A 308 16.82 10.07 -10.96
C ALA A 308 16.29 10.41 -12.36
N ARG A 309 16.77 9.74 -13.41
CA ARG A 309 16.22 9.87 -14.77
C ARG A 309 14.74 9.48 -14.84
N ALA A 310 14.35 8.41 -14.15
CA ALA A 310 12.95 8.00 -14.07
C ALA A 310 12.10 9.11 -13.43
N LEU A 311 12.55 9.67 -12.29
CA LEU A 311 11.85 10.76 -11.60
C LEU A 311 11.71 12.02 -12.46
N GLY A 312 12.67 12.32 -13.34
CA GLY A 312 12.55 13.41 -14.30
C GLY A 312 11.37 13.28 -15.28
N ALA A 313 10.86 12.06 -15.49
CA ALA A 313 9.69 11.77 -16.31
C ALA A 313 8.42 11.43 -15.49
N PHE A 314 8.46 11.60 -14.17
CA PHE A 314 7.31 11.35 -13.30
C PHE A 314 6.25 12.45 -13.44
N GLN A 315 4.99 12.07 -13.64
CA GLN A 315 3.91 13.01 -14.00
C GLN A 315 2.97 13.38 -12.84
N ASN A 316 3.08 12.73 -11.68
CA ASN A 316 2.16 12.76 -10.52
C ASN A 316 1.15 11.59 -10.48
N VAL A 317 0.29 11.57 -9.45
CA VAL A 317 -0.82 10.63 -9.21
C VAL A 317 -2.16 11.31 -9.44
#